data_AF-A0A9X2RGY2-F1
#
_entry.id   AF-A0A9X2RGY2-F1
#
_cell.length_a   1.000
_cell.length_b   1.000
_cell.length_c   1.000
_cell.angle_alpha   90.00
_cell.angle_beta   90.00
_cell.angle_gamma   90.00
#
_symmetry.space_group_name_H-M   'P 1'
#
loop_
_entity.id
_entity.type
_entity.pdbx_description
1 polymer ?
#
loop_
_entity_poly.entity_id
_entity_poly.type
_entity_poly.pdbx_seq_one_letter_code
_entity_poly.pdbx_strand_id
1 'polypeptide(L)'
;MSKQEILSWTSIGFSLSVVFFYVMFVFGWPDTIPDYSDRFVKIFFNVFWVAVIVEFIIELTENKNQINKDERDEKIEAIGHKRAYSFLIFAIVAILFQVLLSNFIGVANNDYLLLGQPNMIFHALFLVLFTASIVKRASMLYYYRKSY
;
A
#
# COMPACT_ATOMS: atom_id res chain seq x y z
N MET A 1 19.38 12.35 7.71
CA MET A 1 17.96 11.94 7.60
C MET A 1 17.29 12.19 8.94
N SER A 2 16.15 12.89 8.96
CA SER A 2 15.38 13.05 10.20
C SER A 2 14.71 11.72 10.58
N LYS A 3 14.33 11.55 11.85
CA LYS A 3 13.57 10.37 12.30
C LYS A 3 12.29 10.17 11.48
N GLN A 4 11.59 11.25 11.14
CA GLN A 4 10.38 11.22 10.30
C GLN A 4 10.66 10.78 8.85
N GLU A 5 11.84 11.13 8.30
CA GLU A 5 12.24 10.67 6.97
C GLU A 5 12.50 9.16 6.97
N ILE A 6 13.21 8.64 7.99
CA ILE A 6 13.43 7.20 8.17
C ILE A 6 12.10 6.46 8.28
N LEU A 7 11.18 6.93 9.14
CA LEU A 7 9.84 6.35 9.27
C LEU A 7 9.05 6.36 7.96
N SER A 8 9.21 7.41 7.16
CA SER A 8 8.53 7.51 5.86
C SER A 8 9.08 6.48 4.86
N TRP A 9 10.40 6.27 4.82
CA TRP A 9 11.01 5.21 4.01
C TRP A 9 10.60 3.81 4.47
N THR A 10 10.66 3.53 5.76
CA THR A 10 10.25 2.23 6.33
C THR A 10 8.78 1.96 6.03
N SER A 11 7.91 2.96 6.17
CA SER A 11 6.48 2.83 5.86
C SER A 11 6.20 2.56 4.37
N ILE A 12 6.99 3.14 3.46
CA ILE A 12 6.93 2.82 2.02
C ILE A 12 7.39 1.38 1.77
N GLY A 13 8.53 0.99 2.32
CA GLY A 13 9.06 -0.37 2.19
C GLY A 13 8.08 -1.43 2.68
N PHE A 14 7.44 -1.17 3.83
CA PHE A 14 6.37 -2.02 4.35
C PHE A 14 5.17 -2.07 3.40
N SER A 15 4.66 -0.92 2.94
CA SER A 15 3.50 -0.86 2.05
C SER A 15 3.78 -1.58 0.71
N LEU A 16 4.97 -1.40 0.15
CA LEU A 16 5.41 -2.11 -1.06
C LEU A 16 5.52 -3.61 -0.83
N SER A 17 6.05 -4.04 0.32
CA SER A 17 6.14 -5.45 0.68
C SER A 17 4.74 -6.07 0.77
N VAL A 18 3.81 -5.41 1.46
CA VAL A 18 2.43 -5.90 1.56
C VAL A 18 1.78 -6.02 0.19
N VAL A 19 1.91 -5.01 -0.67
CA VAL A 19 1.37 -5.05 -2.05
C VAL A 19 2.03 -6.18 -2.85
N PHE A 20 3.35 -6.32 -2.77
CA PHE A 20 4.08 -7.37 -3.47
C PHE A 20 3.57 -8.75 -3.07
N PHE A 21 3.55 -9.07 -1.77
CA PHE A 21 3.06 -10.38 -1.31
C PHE A 21 1.59 -10.60 -1.59
N TYR A 22 0.77 -9.56 -1.47
CA TYR A 22 -0.64 -9.65 -1.83
C TYR A 22 -0.84 -10.04 -3.29
N VAL A 23 -0.14 -9.36 -4.21
CA VAL A 23 -0.24 -9.66 -5.64
C VAL A 23 0.21 -11.10 -5.92
N MET A 24 1.33 -11.50 -5.33
CA MET A 24 1.87 -12.86 -5.47
C MET A 24 0.91 -13.94 -4.98
N PHE A 25 0.25 -13.73 -3.83
CA PHE A 25 -0.67 -14.72 -3.26
C PHE A 25 -2.02 -14.78 -3.96
N VAL A 26 -2.51 -13.63 -4.46
CA VAL A 26 -3.85 -13.55 -5.07
C VAL A 26 -3.82 -13.87 -6.56
N PHE A 27 -2.81 -13.38 -7.29
CA PHE A 27 -2.72 -13.51 -8.75
C PHE A 27 -1.69 -14.54 -9.21
N GLY A 28 -0.85 -15.05 -8.31
CA GLY A 28 0.16 -16.05 -8.63
C GLY A 28 1.43 -15.49 -9.26
N TRP A 29 2.33 -16.39 -9.63
CA TRP A 29 3.56 -16.06 -10.35
C TRP A 29 3.29 -15.86 -11.83
N PRO A 30 4.01 -14.95 -12.51
CA PRO A 30 3.99 -14.88 -13.97
C PRO A 30 4.45 -16.22 -14.58
N ASP A 31 3.76 -16.69 -15.62
CA ASP A 31 4.03 -17.98 -16.30
C ASP A 31 5.47 -18.10 -16.85
N THR A 32 6.17 -16.99 -17.00
CA THR A 32 7.57 -16.94 -17.45
C THR A 32 8.58 -17.36 -16.38
N ILE A 33 8.16 -17.50 -15.12
CA ILE A 33 9.03 -17.86 -13.99
C ILE A 33 8.72 -19.30 -13.58
N PRO A 34 9.75 -20.17 -13.42
CA PRO A 34 9.52 -21.53 -12.94
C PRO A 34 8.80 -21.52 -11.59
N ASP A 35 7.81 -22.40 -11.44
CA ASP A 35 6.97 -22.42 -10.25
C ASP A 35 7.75 -22.95 -9.03
N TYR A 36 8.27 -22.02 -8.24
CA TYR A 36 8.85 -22.25 -6.93
C TYR A 36 7.94 -21.73 -5.80
N SER A 37 6.66 -21.48 -6.10
CA SER A 37 5.71 -20.84 -5.19
C SER A 37 5.70 -21.51 -3.82
N ASP A 38 5.52 -22.83 -3.74
CA ASP A 38 5.47 -23.56 -2.47
C ASP A 38 6.70 -23.38 -1.58
N ARG A 39 7.91 -23.39 -2.17
CA ARG A 39 9.15 -23.18 -1.39
C ARG A 39 9.29 -21.73 -0.97
N PHE A 40 9.01 -20.80 -1.88
CA PHE A 40 9.13 -19.38 -1.61
C PHE A 40 8.13 -18.92 -0.56
N VAL A 41 6.86 -19.32 -0.68
CA VAL A 41 5.80 -18.99 0.28
C VAL A 41 6.15 -19.50 1.67
N LYS A 42 6.62 -20.75 1.78
CA LYS A 42 7.01 -21.32 3.07
C LYS A 42 8.19 -20.59 3.70
N ILE A 43 9.24 -20.28 2.93
CA ILE A 43 10.39 -19.53 3.42
C ILE A 43 9.97 -18.12 3.83
N PHE A 44 9.18 -17.44 2.98
CA PHE A 44 8.70 -16.10 3.26
C PHE A 44 7.86 -16.05 4.53
N PHE A 45 6.85 -16.92 4.68
CA PHE A 45 6.00 -16.95 5.88
C PHE A 45 6.84 -17.17 7.15
N ASN A 46 7.79 -18.10 7.11
CA ASN A 46 8.63 -18.41 8.26
C ASN A 46 9.52 -17.21 8.64
N VAL A 47 10.17 -16.58 7.67
CA VAL A 47 11.05 -15.43 7.93
C VAL A 47 10.25 -14.18 8.31
N PHE A 48 9.12 -13.94 7.64
CA PHE A 48 8.25 -12.79 7.89
C PHE A 48 7.67 -12.83 9.31
N TRP A 49 7.12 -13.96 9.76
CA TRP A 49 6.57 -14.05 11.12
C TRP A 49 7.65 -13.91 12.19
N VAL A 50 8.84 -14.48 11.97
CA VAL A 50 9.97 -14.27 12.88
C VAL A 50 10.34 -12.80 12.93
N ALA A 51 10.44 -12.12 11.79
CA ALA A 51 10.74 -10.69 11.74
C ALA A 51 9.66 -9.85 12.44
N VAL A 52 8.37 -10.11 12.18
CA VAL A 52 7.25 -9.40 12.84
C VAL A 52 7.30 -9.59 14.35
N ILE A 53 7.54 -10.81 14.83
CA ILE A 53 7.65 -11.09 16.28
C ILE A 53 8.82 -10.33 16.90
N VAL A 54 9.99 -10.37 16.25
CA VAL A 54 11.18 -9.64 16.73
C VAL A 54 10.92 -8.13 16.77
N GLU A 55 10.38 -7.56 15.70
CA GLU A 55 10.05 -6.14 15.61
C GLU A 55 9.03 -5.74 16.68
N PHE A 56 7.99 -6.55 16.88
CA PHE A 56 6.97 -6.33 17.90
C PHE A 56 7.55 -6.35 19.32
N ILE A 57 8.47 -7.28 19.62
CA ILE A 57 9.17 -7.34 20.90
C ILE A 57 10.04 -6.09 21.09
N ILE A 58 10.77 -5.65 20.07
CA ILE A 58 11.59 -4.44 20.12
C ILE A 58 10.72 -3.21 20.38
N GLU A 59 9.59 -3.07 19.67
CA GLU A 59 8.68 -1.94 19.80
C GLU A 59 7.97 -1.90 21.17
N LEU A 60 7.65 -3.07 21.75
CA LEU A 60 7.17 -3.15 23.14
C LEU A 60 8.24 -2.79 24.17
N THR A 61 9.52 -3.02 23.85
CA THR A 61 10.65 -2.77 24.76
C THR A 61 11.16 -1.33 24.66
N GLU A 62 11.03 -0.69 23.49
CA GLU A 62 11.32 0.73 23.32
C GLU A 62 10.24 1.59 23.97
N ASN A 63 10.57 2.11 25.16
CA ASN A 63 9.74 3.03 25.91
C ASN A 63 9.43 4.29 25.08
N LYS A 64 8.19 4.81 25.19
CA LYS A 64 7.59 5.91 24.41
C LYS A 64 8.41 7.21 24.43
N ASN A 65 9.54 7.25 23.72
CA ASN A 65 10.09 8.49 23.22
C ASN A 65 9.19 8.91 22.06
N GLN A 66 8.05 9.51 22.40
CA GLN A 66 7.25 10.25 21.43
C GLN A 66 8.22 11.13 20.67
N ILE A 67 8.39 10.82 19.38
CA ILE A 67 9.21 11.62 18.50
C ILE A 67 8.61 13.01 18.59
N ASN A 68 9.34 13.94 19.20
CA ASN A 68 8.88 15.31 19.38
C ASN A 68 8.70 15.86 17.96
N LYS A 69 7.46 15.86 17.47
CA LYS A 69 7.11 16.34 16.14
C LYS A 69 7.26 17.84 16.19
N ASP A 70 8.12 18.37 15.35
CA ASP A 70 8.22 19.81 15.16
C ASP A 70 7.01 20.31 14.36
N GLU A 71 6.68 21.60 14.46
CA GLU A 71 5.60 22.22 13.68
C GLU A 71 5.79 22.01 12.17
N ARG A 72 7.06 21.92 11.73
CA ARG A 72 7.42 21.57 10.36
C ARG A 72 6.93 20.17 9.97
N ASP A 73 7.14 19.19 10.84
CA ASP A 73 6.74 17.80 10.59
C ASP A 73 5.22 17.69 10.46
N GLU A 74 4.48 18.44 11.29
CA GLU A 74 3.02 18.51 11.21
C GLU A 74 2.53 19.12 9.89
N LYS A 75 3.14 20.22 9.44
CA LYS A 75 2.82 20.84 8.15
C LYS A 75 3.07 19.88 6.98
N ILE A 76 4.20 19.18 6.99
CA ILE A 76 4.55 18.20 5.96
C ILE A 76 3.59 17.01 5.99
N GLU A 77 3.24 16.52 7.18
CA GLU A 77 2.27 15.43 7.34
C GLU A 77 0.87 15.83 6.83
N ALA A 78 0.41 17.05 7.10
CA ALA A 78 -0.85 17.56 6.58
C ALA A 78 -0.88 17.61 5.05
N ILE A 79 0.22 18.03 4.41
CA ILE A 79 0.35 18.00 2.95
C ILE A 79 0.31 16.56 2.42
N GLY A 80 1.02 15.64 3.08
CA GLY A 80 1.00 14.22 2.74
C GLY A 80 -0.41 13.64 2.80
N HIS A 81 -1.15 13.93 3.88
CA HIS A 81 -2.56 13.54 4.03
C HIS A 81 -3.45 14.11 2.93
N LYS A 82 -3.31 15.40 2.63
CA LYS A 82 -4.09 16.04 1.55
C LYS A 82 -3.87 15.34 0.22
N ARG A 83 -2.62 15.04 -0.16
CA ARG A 83 -2.29 14.36 -1.42
C ARG A 83 -2.82 12.94 -1.47
N ALA A 84 -2.64 12.17 -0.40
CA ALA A 84 -3.14 10.81 -0.29
C ALA A 84 -4.67 10.75 -0.34
N TYR A 85 -5.36 11.66 0.34
CA TYR A 85 -6.81 11.76 0.34
C TYR A 85 -7.36 12.15 -1.03
N SER A 86 -6.74 13.12 -1.71
CA SER A 86 -7.11 13.48 -3.09
C SER A 86 -6.94 12.31 -4.05
N PHE A 87 -5.83 11.56 -3.95
CA PHE A 87 -5.63 10.35 -4.73
C PHE A 87 -6.68 9.28 -4.43
N LEU A 88 -6.96 9.03 -3.14
CA LEU A 88 -7.94 8.03 -2.71
C LEU A 88 -9.34 8.34 -3.24
N ILE A 89 -9.81 9.60 -3.11
CA ILE A 89 -11.09 10.03 -3.67
C ILE A 89 -11.11 9.79 -5.17
N PHE A 90 -10.08 10.27 -5.88
CA PHE A 90 -10.01 10.12 -7.33
C PHE A 90 -10.08 8.65 -7.75
N ALA A 91 -9.33 7.77 -7.08
CA ALA A 91 -9.32 6.35 -7.35
C ALA A 91 -10.68 5.68 -7.05
N ILE A 92 -11.33 6.02 -5.93
CA ILE A 92 -12.67 5.51 -5.61
C ILE A 92 -13.69 5.96 -6.65
N VAL A 93 -13.67 7.24 -7.04
CA VAL A 93 -14.56 7.77 -8.09
C VAL A 93 -14.30 7.06 -9.42
N ALA A 94 -13.03 6.81 -9.77
CA ALA A 94 -12.68 6.06 -10.97
C ALA A 94 -13.19 4.61 -10.93
N ILE A 95 -13.10 3.92 -9.79
CA ILE A 95 -13.66 2.58 -9.60
C ILE A 95 -15.19 2.62 -9.76
N LEU A 96 -15.87 3.56 -9.11
CA LEU A 96 -17.33 3.71 -9.23
C LEU A 96 -17.74 3.99 -10.69
N PHE A 97 -17.01 4.86 -11.38
CA PHE A 97 -17.24 5.14 -12.79
C PHE A 97 -17.06 3.88 -13.66
N GLN A 98 -16.02 3.10 -13.39
CA GLN A 98 -15.79 1.83 -14.09
C GLN A 98 -16.91 0.81 -13.81
N VAL A 99 -17.41 0.71 -12.58
CA VAL A 99 -18.55 -0.14 -12.23
C VAL A 99 -19.80 0.30 -13.00
N LEU A 100 -20.08 1.60 -13.05
CA LEU A 100 -21.19 2.15 -13.84
C LEU A 100 -21.03 1.81 -15.32
N LEU A 101 -19.87 2.08 -15.92
CA LEU A 101 -19.58 1.73 -17.31
C LEU A 101 -19.76 0.23 -17.58
N SER A 102 -19.33 -0.62 -16.66
CA SER A 102 -19.49 -2.07 -16.80
C SER A 102 -20.95 -2.50 -16.85
N ASN A 103 -21.84 -1.81 -16.12
CA ASN A 103 -23.28 -2.05 -16.17
C ASN A 103 -23.95 -1.48 -17.43
N PHE A 104 -23.44 -0.38 -17.99
CA PHE A 104 -24.00 0.22 -19.21
C PHE A 104 -23.54 -0.45 -20.50
N ILE A 105 -22.28 -0.88 -20.56
CA ILE A 105 -21.63 -1.45 -21.75
C ILE A 105 -21.68 -2.98 -21.75
N GLY A 106 -21.80 -3.60 -20.57
CA GLY A 106 -21.88 -5.05 -20.42
C GLY A 106 -23.19 -5.60 -20.98
N VAL A 107 -23.18 -5.99 -22.26
CA VAL A 107 -24.31 -6.67 -22.92
C VAL A 107 -23.84 -7.94 -23.61
N ALA A 108 -24.68 -8.97 -23.47
CA ALA A 108 -24.78 -10.25 -24.19
C ALA A 108 -24.07 -11.51 -23.63
N ASN A 109 -22.85 -11.44 -23.08
CA ASN A 109 -22.06 -12.68 -22.83
C ASN A 109 -21.59 -12.94 -21.38
N ASN A 110 -22.14 -12.28 -20.35
CA ASN A 110 -21.67 -12.40 -18.95
C ASN A 110 -20.20 -11.97 -18.72
N ASP A 111 -19.52 -11.43 -19.72
CA ASP A 111 -18.17 -10.87 -19.57
C ASP A 111 -18.27 -9.47 -18.94
N TYR A 112 -18.43 -9.44 -17.61
CA TYR A 112 -18.16 -8.22 -16.85
C TYR A 112 -16.73 -7.77 -17.17
N LEU A 113 -16.55 -6.47 -17.47
CA LEU A 113 -15.21 -5.86 -17.47
C LEU A 113 -14.49 -6.25 -16.16
N LEU A 114 -13.17 -6.36 -16.19
CA LEU A 114 -12.34 -6.92 -15.09
C LEU A 114 -12.61 -6.31 -13.70
N LEU A 115 -13.20 -5.11 -13.60
CA LEU A 115 -13.59 -4.42 -12.37
C LEU A 115 -15.12 -4.38 -12.09
N GLY A 116 -15.93 -5.06 -12.89
CA GLY A 116 -17.37 -5.23 -12.67
C GLY A 116 -17.72 -6.40 -11.76
N GLN A 117 -16.77 -7.32 -11.52
CA GLN A 117 -16.94 -8.42 -10.58
C GLN A 117 -16.68 -7.94 -9.13
N PRO A 118 -17.57 -8.26 -8.15
CA PRO A 118 -17.40 -7.84 -6.76
C PRO A 118 -16.04 -8.20 -6.15
N ASN A 119 -15.50 -9.39 -6.46
CA ASN A 119 -14.19 -9.83 -5.98
C ASN A 119 -13.07 -8.91 -6.49
N MET A 120 -13.13 -8.51 -7.75
CA MET A 120 -12.11 -7.64 -8.36
C MET A 120 -12.16 -6.20 -7.84
N ILE A 121 -13.35 -5.71 -7.47
CA ILE A 121 -13.50 -4.42 -6.78
C ILE A 121 -12.77 -4.46 -5.43
N PHE A 122 -12.92 -5.55 -4.66
CA PHE A 122 -12.20 -5.70 -3.40
C PHE A 122 -10.68 -5.66 -3.60
N HIS A 123 -10.16 -6.40 -4.58
CA HIS A 123 -8.73 -6.38 -4.90
C HIS A 123 -8.25 -4.98 -5.33
N ALA A 124 -9.03 -4.27 -6.14
CA ALA A 124 -8.72 -2.90 -6.55
C ALA A 124 -8.70 -1.93 -5.36
N LEU A 125 -9.69 -2.00 -4.47
CA LEU A 125 -9.76 -1.16 -3.27
C LEU A 125 -8.58 -1.42 -2.34
N PHE A 126 -8.19 -2.69 -2.15
CA PHE A 126 -7.00 -3.04 -1.39
C PHE A 126 -5.76 -2.38 -1.96
N LEU A 127 -5.51 -2.52 -3.27
CA LEU A 127 -4.35 -1.91 -3.94
C LEU A 127 -4.38 -0.38 -3.88
N VAL A 128 -5.55 0.24 -4.06
CA VAL A 128 -5.74 1.69 -3.95
C VAL A 128 -5.38 2.21 -2.56
N LEU A 129 -5.77 1.49 -1.50
CA LEU A 129 -5.48 1.88 -0.12
C LEU A 129 -3.98 1.90 0.16
N PHE A 130 -3.26 0.86 -0.23
CA PHE A 130 -1.80 0.82 -0.07
C PHE A 130 -1.08 1.82 -0.99
N THR A 131 -1.59 2.03 -2.20
CA THR A 131 -1.06 3.07 -3.09
C THR A 131 -1.25 4.47 -2.48
N ALA A 132 -2.41 4.75 -1.87
CA ALA A 132 -2.65 6.01 -1.18
C ALA A 132 -1.69 6.21 0.01
N SER A 133 -1.38 5.14 0.76
CA SER A 133 -0.35 5.16 1.81
C SER A 133 1.03 5.50 1.25
N ILE A 134 1.42 4.88 0.13
CA ILE A 134 2.68 5.18 -0.56
C ILE A 134 2.69 6.64 -1.04
N VAL A 135 1.61 7.14 -1.63
CA VAL A 135 1.47 8.54 -2.06
C VAL A 135 1.63 9.51 -0.88
N LYS A 136 1.06 9.20 0.30
CA LYS A 136 1.24 9.99 1.53
C LYS A 136 2.73 10.11 1.84
N ARG A 137 3.41 8.98 1.99
CA ARG A 137 4.81 8.92 2.43
C ARG A 137 5.77 9.46 1.38
N ALA A 138 5.55 9.19 0.10
CA ALA A 138 6.34 9.73 -1.00
C ALA A 138 6.22 11.26 -1.07
N SER A 139 5.00 11.79 -0.87
CA SER A 139 4.78 13.24 -0.77
C SER A 139 5.55 13.83 0.41
N MET A 140 5.47 13.21 1.59
CA MET A 140 6.22 13.65 2.78
C MET A 140 7.73 13.66 2.52
N LEU A 141 8.30 12.60 1.94
CA LEU A 141 9.72 12.51 1.59
C LEU A 141 10.16 13.60 0.61
N TYR A 142 9.34 13.89 -0.40
CA TYR A 142 9.63 14.97 -1.34
C TYR A 142 9.74 16.31 -0.61
N TYR A 143 8.80 16.64 0.30
CA TYR A 143 8.84 17.89 1.04
C TYR A 143 9.94 17.93 2.12
N TYR A 144 10.28 16.80 2.74
CA TYR A 144 11.44 16.71 3.64
C TYR A 144 12.76 17.02 2.93
N ARG A 145 12.91 16.58 1.67
CA ARG A 145 14.10 16.83 0.85
C ARG A 145 14.12 18.20 0.19
N LYS A 146 12.95 18.75 -0.14
CA LYS A 146 12.82 20.06 -0.78
C LYS A 146 12.99 21.22 0.20
N SER A 147 12.52 21.06 1.42
CA SER A 147 12.65 22.07 2.47
C SER A 147 14.02 21.92 3.13
N TYR A 148 15.04 22.55 2.53
CA TYR A 148 16.29 22.92 3.20
C TYR A 148 15.99 23.94 4.31
#